data_AF-A0A537WVE1-F1
#
_entry.id   AF-A0A537WVE1-F1
#
_cell.length_a   1.000
_cell.length_b   1.000
_cell.length_c   1.000
_cell.angle_alpha   90.00
_cell.angle_beta   90.00
_cell.angle_gamma   90.00
#
_symmetry.space_group_name_H-M   'P 1'
#
loop_
_entity.id
_entity.type
_entity.pdbx_description
1 polymer ?
#
loop_
_entity_poly.entity_id
_entity_poly.type
_entity_poly.pdbx_seq_one_letter_code
_entity_poly.pdbx_strand_id
1 'polypeptide(L)'
;MTDRTFASALVLFAHPDDAEFMCGGTVARWARDGCDVHYVVITDGSAGSNEPDVSREELRPVREREQHAAAAVLGVKSVTFLGEVDGMLEVTLDTRRKVCREVRRLRPEVLVAPDPSRLWFGSGYINHWDHKQAGLLALTAVMPDAPSRPMFPELLDEGLEPFEVPNLWLAMNDADTYVDITETLDAKLASLAEHASQHTEGATSFVRERAEELGAQSGSGYTFAEGFKAFHLLDDDEDEDQ
;
A
#
# COMPACT_ATOMS: atom_id res chain seq x y z
N MET A 1 -15.30 -10.68 -9.94
CA MET A 1 -16.17 -9.64 -9.35
C MET A 1 -15.30 -8.41 -9.13
N THR A 2 -15.36 -7.43 -10.02
CA THR A 2 -14.41 -6.29 -10.09
C THR A 2 -14.97 -4.97 -9.54
N ASP A 3 -16.11 -5.03 -8.85
CA ASP A 3 -16.87 -3.86 -8.38
C ASP A 3 -17.11 -3.92 -6.86
N ARG A 4 -16.23 -4.60 -6.13
CA ARG A 4 -16.31 -4.67 -4.66
C ARG A 4 -15.92 -3.30 -4.10
N THR A 5 -16.85 -2.67 -3.41
CA THR A 5 -16.63 -1.47 -2.62
C THR A 5 -16.36 -1.89 -1.18
N PHE A 6 -15.43 -1.20 -0.52
CA PHE A 6 -15.08 -1.42 0.87
C PHE A 6 -15.48 -0.19 1.67
N ALA A 7 -15.90 -0.36 2.93
CA ALA A 7 -16.12 0.76 3.83
C ALA A 7 -14.80 1.35 4.36
N SER A 8 -13.76 0.51 4.50
CA SER A 8 -12.43 0.94 4.94
C SER A 8 -11.30 0.12 4.30
N ALA A 9 -10.19 0.79 4.01
CA ALA A 9 -9.00 0.18 3.42
C ALA A 9 -7.74 0.65 4.13
N LEU A 10 -6.75 -0.24 4.27
CA LEU A 10 -5.40 0.10 4.71
C LEU A 10 -4.40 -0.23 3.61
N VAL A 11 -3.66 0.75 3.13
CA VAL A 11 -2.51 0.55 2.23
C VAL A 11 -1.23 0.62 3.04
N LEU A 12 -0.50 -0.49 3.09
CA LEU A 12 0.79 -0.64 3.77
C LEU A 12 1.91 -0.71 2.74
N PHE A 13 2.89 0.19 2.83
CA PHE A 13 3.97 0.27 1.83
C PHE A 13 5.29 0.78 2.43
N ALA A 14 6.39 0.59 1.71
CA ALA A 14 7.72 0.84 2.27
C ALA A 14 8.02 2.33 2.32
N HIS A 15 8.03 3.02 1.19
CA HIS A 15 8.52 4.39 1.07
C HIS A 15 7.41 5.38 0.73
N PRO A 16 7.55 6.66 1.14
CA PRO A 16 6.72 7.74 0.59
C PRO A 16 6.75 7.73 -0.95
N ASP A 17 5.62 7.58 -1.65
CA ASP A 17 5.42 7.40 -3.11
C ASP A 17 4.96 6.01 -3.59
N ASP A 18 5.26 4.93 -2.86
CA ASP A 18 5.01 3.58 -3.35
C ASP A 18 3.53 3.34 -3.68
N ALA A 19 2.62 3.88 -2.84
CA ALA A 19 1.18 3.74 -3.03
C ALA A 19 0.70 4.40 -4.33
N GLU A 20 1.27 5.56 -4.69
CA GLU A 20 0.92 6.27 -5.93
C GLU A 20 1.34 5.48 -7.17
N PHE A 21 2.43 4.71 -7.12
CA PHE A 21 2.79 3.78 -8.19
C PHE A 21 1.89 2.54 -8.21
N MET A 22 1.67 1.97 -7.03
CA MET A 22 1.07 0.66 -6.82
C MET A 22 -0.43 0.65 -7.07
N CYS A 23 -1.17 1.56 -6.41
CA CYS A 23 -2.62 1.50 -6.31
C CYS A 23 -3.31 2.88 -6.24
N GLY A 24 -2.63 3.98 -6.62
CA GLY A 24 -3.16 5.33 -6.47
C GLY A 24 -4.49 5.55 -7.21
N GLY A 25 -4.69 4.92 -8.36
CA GLY A 25 -5.95 5.02 -9.11
C GLY A 25 -7.11 4.31 -8.40
N THR A 26 -6.84 3.14 -7.83
CA THR A 26 -7.78 2.36 -7.00
C THR A 26 -8.11 3.12 -5.72
N VAL A 27 -7.12 3.72 -5.07
CA VAL A 27 -7.31 4.54 -3.86
C VAL A 27 -8.22 5.73 -4.16
N ALA A 28 -7.95 6.50 -5.23
CA ALA A 28 -8.79 7.62 -5.63
C ALA A 28 -10.24 7.18 -5.92
N ARG A 29 -10.43 6.02 -6.56
CA ARG A 29 -11.76 5.46 -6.82
C ARG A 29 -12.46 5.11 -5.52
N TRP A 30 -11.81 4.35 -4.64
CA TRP A 30 -12.37 3.97 -3.34
C TRP A 30 -12.73 5.18 -2.48
N ALA A 31 -11.84 6.17 -2.38
CA ALA A 31 -12.10 7.39 -1.62
C ALA A 31 -13.31 8.17 -2.20
N ARG A 32 -13.40 8.29 -3.52
CA ARG A 32 -14.56 8.90 -4.21
C ARG A 32 -15.86 8.15 -3.91
N ASP A 33 -15.78 6.83 -3.82
CA ASP A 33 -16.93 5.95 -3.59
C ASP A 33 -17.27 5.81 -2.08
N GLY A 34 -16.60 6.57 -1.20
CA GLY A 34 -16.92 6.68 0.23
C GLY A 34 -16.13 5.74 1.16
N CYS A 35 -15.11 5.05 0.65
CA CYS A 35 -14.21 4.23 1.47
C CYS A 35 -13.27 5.10 2.31
N ASP A 36 -13.16 4.79 3.60
CA ASP A 36 -12.15 5.35 4.47
C ASP A 36 -10.78 4.70 4.18
N VAL A 37 -10.00 5.29 3.28
CA VAL A 37 -8.65 4.79 2.94
C VAL A 37 -7.60 5.36 3.91
N HIS A 38 -6.81 4.49 4.51
CA HIS A 38 -5.72 4.83 5.43
C HIS A 38 -4.38 4.35 4.86
N TYR A 39 -3.33 5.15 5.02
CA TYR A 39 -1.97 4.79 4.65
C TYR A 39 -1.12 4.52 5.88
N VAL A 40 -0.31 3.46 5.83
CA VAL A 40 0.80 3.22 6.74
C VAL A 40 2.09 3.12 5.93
N VAL A 41 2.95 4.12 6.12
CA VAL A 41 4.27 4.21 5.48
C VAL A 41 5.29 3.66 6.47
N ILE A 42 6.03 2.63 6.08
CA ILE A 42 6.91 1.94 7.00
C ILE A 42 8.21 2.72 7.22
N THR A 43 8.85 3.14 6.13
CA THR A 43 10.15 3.82 6.17
C THR A 43 10.03 5.32 5.97
N ASP A 44 11.10 6.02 6.31
CA ASP A 44 11.19 7.47 6.32
C ASP A 44 11.55 8.08 4.95
N GLY A 45 11.78 7.25 3.92
CA GLY A 45 12.21 7.66 2.59
C GLY A 45 13.56 8.41 2.53
N SER A 46 14.34 8.40 3.60
CA SER A 46 15.52 9.24 3.75
C SER A 46 16.68 8.93 2.79
N ALA A 47 16.67 7.78 2.12
CA ALA A 47 17.68 7.36 1.16
C ALA A 47 17.30 7.68 -0.31
N GLY A 48 16.17 8.34 -0.54
CA GLY A 48 15.64 8.68 -1.87
C GLY A 48 16.38 9.80 -2.62
N SER A 49 17.67 10.02 -2.36
CA SER A 49 18.50 10.99 -3.07
C SER A 49 19.95 10.50 -3.17
N ASN A 50 20.58 10.73 -4.31
CA ASN A 50 22.02 10.52 -4.52
C ASN A 50 22.79 11.86 -4.57
N GLU A 51 22.12 12.99 -4.34
CA GLU A 51 22.76 14.30 -4.33
C GLU A 51 23.73 14.40 -3.15
N PRO A 52 25.00 14.78 -3.38
CA PRO A 52 26.06 14.68 -2.38
C PRO A 52 25.82 15.55 -1.14
N ASP A 53 25.05 16.63 -1.27
CA ASP A 53 24.78 17.60 -0.22
C ASP A 53 23.39 17.42 0.43
N VAL A 54 22.66 16.35 0.10
CA VAL A 54 21.36 16.05 0.72
C VAL A 54 21.54 14.98 1.79
N SER A 55 21.36 15.35 3.06
CA SER A 55 21.39 14.39 4.15
C SER A 55 20.04 13.68 4.33
N ARG A 56 20.09 12.49 4.96
CA ARG A 56 18.90 11.76 5.39
C ARG A 56 18.00 12.62 6.28
N GLU A 57 18.58 13.34 7.23
CA GLU A 57 17.86 14.16 8.21
C GLU A 57 17.09 15.31 7.54
N GLU A 58 17.65 15.89 6.49
CA GLU A 58 17.00 16.95 5.70
C GLU A 58 15.89 16.40 4.80
N LEU A 59 16.07 15.20 4.24
CA LEU A 59 15.14 14.62 3.28
C LEU A 59 13.87 14.06 3.93
N ARG A 60 13.96 13.46 5.13
CA ARG A 60 12.82 12.90 5.89
C ARG A 60 11.60 13.83 5.94
N PRO A 61 11.70 15.05 6.51
CA PRO A 61 10.54 15.93 6.63
C PRO A 61 10.05 16.46 5.29
N VAL A 62 10.87 16.42 4.23
CA VAL A 62 10.42 16.74 2.86
C VAL A 62 9.48 15.64 2.39
N ARG A 63 9.92 14.38 2.43
CA ARG A 63 9.12 13.25 1.94
C ARG A 63 7.84 13.01 2.74
N GLU A 64 7.85 13.26 4.06
CA GLU A 64 6.61 13.22 4.85
C GLU A 64 5.58 14.25 4.36
N ARG A 65 6.01 15.49 4.07
CA ARG A 65 5.12 16.54 3.54
C ARG A 65 4.60 16.19 2.15
N GLU A 66 5.46 15.67 1.28
CA GLU A 66 5.10 15.24 -0.07
C GLU A 66 4.06 14.12 -0.03
N GLN A 67 4.26 13.10 0.82
CA GLN A 67 3.27 12.02 0.97
C GLN A 67 1.93 12.52 1.52
N HIS A 68 1.93 13.47 2.45
CA HIS A 68 0.69 14.08 2.93
C HIS A 68 -0.04 14.86 1.82
N ALA A 69 0.69 15.57 0.95
CA ALA A 69 0.11 16.26 -0.19
C ALA A 69 -0.46 15.26 -1.23
N ALA A 70 0.30 14.22 -1.57
CA ALA A 70 -0.15 13.14 -2.46
C ALA A 70 -1.41 12.44 -1.94
N ALA A 71 -1.41 12.10 -0.64
CA ALA A 71 -2.55 11.49 0.03
C ALA A 71 -3.81 12.39 -0.02
N ALA A 72 -3.65 13.71 0.11
CA ALA A 72 -4.75 14.67 0.01
C ALA A 72 -5.34 14.73 -1.40
N VAL A 73 -4.52 14.62 -2.45
CA VAL A 73 -4.98 14.55 -3.85
C VAL A 73 -5.88 13.32 -4.08
N LEU A 74 -5.53 12.18 -3.47
CA LEU A 74 -6.26 10.92 -3.63
C LEU A 74 -7.47 10.77 -2.67
N GLY A 75 -7.68 11.70 -1.74
CA GLY A 75 -8.75 11.60 -0.75
C GLY A 75 -8.47 10.61 0.40
N VAL A 76 -7.20 10.29 0.66
CA VAL A 76 -6.79 9.42 1.78
C VAL A 76 -7.11 10.09 3.11
N LYS A 77 -7.75 9.35 4.01
CA LYS A 77 -8.26 9.86 5.31
C LYS A 77 -7.16 10.11 6.33
N SER A 78 -6.12 9.27 6.36
CA SER A 78 -4.98 9.48 7.26
C SER A 78 -3.72 8.80 6.74
N VAL A 79 -2.56 9.37 7.06
CA VAL A 79 -1.24 8.79 6.82
C VAL A 79 -0.53 8.60 8.16
N THR A 80 0.01 7.41 8.40
CA THR A 80 0.81 7.08 9.60
C THR A 80 2.20 6.62 9.19
N PHE A 81 3.25 7.22 9.76
CA PHE A 81 4.64 6.82 9.52
C PHE A 81 5.15 5.96 10.69
N LEU A 82 5.75 4.80 10.40
CA LEU A 82 6.31 3.91 11.43
C LEU A 82 7.75 4.27 11.82
N GLY A 83 8.42 5.08 11.01
CA GLY A 83 9.74 5.66 11.29
C GLY A 83 10.92 4.71 11.10
N GLU A 84 10.76 3.63 10.33
CA GLU A 84 11.90 2.77 9.96
C GLU A 84 12.84 3.50 9.00
N VAL A 85 14.12 3.12 9.02
CA VAL A 85 15.13 3.79 8.17
C VAL A 85 15.08 3.23 6.76
N ASP A 86 14.90 4.11 5.77
CA ASP A 86 14.90 3.75 4.35
C ASP A 86 16.18 3.02 3.91
N GLY A 87 15.99 1.90 3.23
CA GLY A 87 17.02 0.97 2.75
C GLY A 87 17.51 -0.01 3.81
N MET A 88 16.90 -0.03 4.99
CA MET A 88 17.29 -0.87 6.13
C MET A 88 16.11 -1.64 6.73
N LEU A 89 15.00 -1.79 5.99
CA LEU A 89 13.80 -2.41 6.54
C LEU A 89 14.00 -3.92 6.78
N GLU A 90 13.82 -4.33 8.04
CA GLU A 90 13.83 -5.74 8.43
C GLU A 90 12.47 -6.20 9.01
N VAL A 91 12.12 -7.45 8.73
CA VAL A 91 10.97 -8.13 9.37
C VAL A 91 11.43 -8.64 10.74
N THR A 92 11.31 -7.79 11.75
CA THR A 92 11.64 -8.08 13.15
C THR A 92 10.36 -8.18 13.98
N LEU A 93 10.46 -8.61 15.24
CA LEU A 93 9.31 -8.57 16.13
C LEU A 93 8.81 -7.14 16.38
N ASP A 94 9.70 -6.13 16.38
CA ASP A 94 9.30 -4.75 16.61
C ASP A 94 8.54 -4.17 15.40
N THR A 95 9.03 -4.38 14.18
CA THR A 95 8.34 -3.91 12.96
C THR A 95 7.01 -4.64 12.76
N ARG A 96 6.96 -5.95 13.03
CA ARG A 96 5.71 -6.72 13.07
C ARG A 96 4.72 -6.17 14.08
N ARG A 97 5.16 -5.87 15.31
CA ARG A 97 4.32 -5.27 16.36
C ARG A 97 3.76 -3.91 15.94
N LYS A 98 4.57 -3.05 15.33
CA LYS A 98 4.14 -1.73 14.82
C LYS A 98 3.06 -1.87 13.75
N VAL A 99 3.22 -2.78 12.79
CA VAL A 99 2.20 -3.02 11.76
C VAL A 99 0.94 -3.65 12.37
N CYS A 100 1.08 -4.64 13.25
CA CYS A 100 -0.04 -5.27 13.95
C CYS A 100 -0.88 -4.26 14.75
N ARG A 101 -0.21 -3.33 15.45
CA ARG A 101 -0.86 -2.21 16.15
C ARG A 101 -1.76 -1.41 15.21
N GLU A 102 -1.27 -1.02 14.04
CA GLU A 102 -2.05 -0.24 13.08
C GLU A 102 -3.20 -1.04 12.47
N VAL A 103 -3.00 -2.32 12.16
CA VAL A 103 -4.07 -3.21 11.67
C VAL A 103 -5.18 -3.37 12.72
N ARG A 104 -4.84 -3.63 13.99
CA ARG A 104 -5.83 -3.74 15.07
C ARG A 104 -6.52 -2.41 15.39
N ARG A 105 -5.84 -1.29 15.23
CA ARG A 105 -6.39 0.07 15.44
C ARG A 105 -7.36 0.46 14.33
N LEU A 106 -7.00 0.19 13.08
CA LEU A 106 -7.77 0.63 11.91
C LEU A 106 -8.86 -0.36 11.49
N ARG A 107 -8.68 -1.65 11.80
CA ARG A 107 -9.62 -2.74 11.48
C ARG A 107 -10.13 -2.71 10.02
N PRO A 108 -9.22 -2.69 9.03
CA PRO A 108 -9.60 -2.48 7.63
C PRO A 108 -10.35 -3.69 7.06
N GLU A 109 -11.32 -3.45 6.17
CA GLU A 109 -11.97 -4.53 5.40
C GLU A 109 -11.04 -5.11 4.33
N VAL A 110 -10.10 -4.30 3.84
CA VAL A 110 -9.04 -4.72 2.91
C VAL A 110 -7.68 -4.14 3.32
N LEU A 111 -6.67 -5.01 3.37
CA LEU A 111 -5.26 -4.63 3.45
C LEU A 111 -4.63 -4.71 2.06
N VAL A 112 -4.04 -3.63 1.58
CA VAL A 112 -3.28 -3.58 0.32
C VAL A 112 -1.79 -3.48 0.63
N ALA A 113 -0.95 -4.27 -0.05
CA ALA A 113 0.50 -4.25 0.12
C ALA A 113 1.28 -4.65 -1.14
N PRO A 114 2.59 -4.36 -1.23
CA PRO A 114 3.45 -4.89 -2.28
C PRO A 114 3.54 -6.41 -2.27
N ASP A 115 3.71 -7.03 -3.44
CA ASP A 115 4.01 -8.46 -3.53
C ASP A 115 5.41 -8.79 -2.96
N PRO A 116 5.53 -9.62 -1.90
CA PRO A 116 6.82 -10.02 -1.34
C PRO A 116 7.56 -11.08 -2.18
N SER A 117 6.90 -11.71 -3.15
CA SER A 117 7.50 -12.76 -3.98
C SER A 117 8.39 -12.22 -5.10
N ARG A 118 8.17 -10.97 -5.51
CA ARG A 118 8.84 -10.36 -6.65
C ARG A 118 10.20 -9.78 -6.29
N LEU A 119 11.27 -10.45 -6.70
CA LEU A 119 12.65 -10.01 -6.47
C LEU A 119 13.25 -9.22 -7.64
N TRP A 120 12.69 -9.34 -8.84
CA TRP A 120 13.13 -8.64 -10.05
C TRP A 120 11.98 -8.57 -11.07
N PHE A 121 12.11 -7.70 -12.07
CA PHE A 121 11.15 -7.55 -13.17
C PHE A 121 11.86 -7.66 -14.50
N GLY A 122 11.59 -8.78 -15.19
CA GLY A 122 12.32 -9.14 -16.41
C GLY A 122 13.84 -9.17 -16.16
N SER A 123 14.61 -8.75 -17.15
CA SER A 123 16.06 -8.57 -17.04
C SER A 123 16.47 -7.11 -16.79
N GLY A 124 15.51 -6.18 -16.64
CA GLY A 124 15.76 -4.74 -16.64
C GLY A 124 15.76 -4.08 -15.26
N TYR A 125 15.20 -4.73 -14.24
CA TYR A 125 15.01 -4.10 -12.94
C TYR A 125 15.08 -5.11 -11.80
N ILE A 126 15.84 -4.77 -10.76
CA ILE A 126 15.89 -5.51 -9.48
C ILE A 126 14.95 -4.80 -8.51
N ASN A 127 14.07 -5.57 -7.86
CA ASN A 127 13.10 -4.97 -6.95
C ASN A 127 13.81 -4.48 -5.67
N HIS A 128 13.31 -3.38 -5.12
CA HIS A 128 13.84 -2.84 -3.87
C HIS A 128 13.60 -3.83 -2.72
N TRP A 129 14.60 -4.01 -1.85
CA TRP A 129 14.49 -4.97 -0.76
C TRP A 129 13.37 -4.60 0.21
N ASP A 130 13.22 -3.31 0.53
CA ASP A 130 12.18 -2.84 1.45
C ASP A 130 10.76 -3.11 0.93
N HIS A 131 10.52 -3.12 -0.39
CA HIS A 131 9.20 -3.51 -0.93
C HIS A 131 8.84 -4.95 -0.56
N LYS A 132 9.81 -5.87 -0.70
CA LYS A 132 9.62 -7.25 -0.27
C LYS A 132 9.35 -7.33 1.23
N GLN A 133 10.07 -6.55 2.03
CA GLN A 133 9.94 -6.58 3.49
C GLN A 133 8.59 -6.00 3.94
N ALA A 134 8.09 -4.96 3.27
CA ALA A 134 6.74 -4.41 3.46
C ALA A 134 5.66 -5.45 3.15
N GLY A 135 5.78 -6.16 2.02
CA GLY A 135 4.88 -7.26 1.67
C GLY A 135 4.91 -8.40 2.71
N LEU A 136 6.10 -8.77 3.19
CA LEU A 136 6.24 -9.79 4.25
C LEU A 136 5.61 -9.31 5.57
N LEU A 137 5.76 -8.04 5.93
CA LEU A 137 5.11 -7.46 7.11
C LEU A 137 3.59 -7.51 7.00
N ALA A 138 3.03 -7.20 5.82
CA ALA A 138 1.60 -7.36 5.56
C ALA A 138 1.13 -8.81 5.79
N LEU A 139 1.87 -9.79 5.25
CA LEU A 139 1.56 -11.20 5.46
C LEU A 139 1.61 -11.58 6.94
N THR A 140 2.63 -11.16 7.68
CA THR A 140 2.71 -11.44 9.13
C THR A 140 1.57 -10.79 9.92
N ALA A 141 1.14 -9.59 9.50
CA ALA A 141 0.04 -8.88 10.13
C ALA A 141 -1.29 -9.61 9.92
N VAL A 142 -1.56 -10.07 8.70
CA VAL A 142 -2.72 -10.91 8.38
C VAL A 142 -2.65 -12.24 9.12
N MET A 143 -1.50 -12.92 9.10
CA MET A 143 -1.26 -14.15 9.85
C MET A 143 0.22 -14.30 10.25
N PRO A 144 0.56 -14.48 11.54
CA PRO A 144 -0.35 -14.76 12.66
C PRO A 144 -0.76 -13.54 13.49
N ASP A 145 -0.25 -12.33 13.24
CA ASP A 145 -0.10 -11.31 14.28
C ASP A 145 -1.40 -10.61 14.70
N ALA A 146 -2.14 -9.99 13.76
CA ALA A 146 -3.36 -9.25 14.08
C ALA A 146 -4.47 -10.11 14.71
N PRO A 147 -4.75 -11.34 14.23
CA PRO A 147 -5.86 -12.13 14.77
C PRO A 147 -5.52 -12.94 16.02
N SER A 148 -4.24 -13.14 16.32
CA SER A 148 -3.84 -13.97 17.46
C SER A 148 -3.70 -13.17 18.74
N ARG A 149 -4.58 -13.41 19.73
CA ARG A 149 -4.50 -12.78 21.05
C ARG A 149 -3.15 -12.93 21.77
N PRO A 150 -2.45 -14.09 21.72
CA PRO A 150 -1.13 -14.22 22.34
C PRO A 150 0.00 -13.48 21.61
N MET A 151 -0.22 -13.02 20.38
CA MET A 151 0.76 -12.24 19.64
C MET A 151 0.66 -10.78 20.06
N PHE A 152 1.79 -10.23 20.52
CA PHE A 152 1.91 -8.86 21.03
C PHE A 152 0.84 -8.52 22.09
N PRO A 153 0.81 -9.25 23.23
CA PRO A 153 -0.19 -9.05 24.28
C PRO A 153 -0.17 -7.65 24.87
N GLU A 154 0.97 -6.94 24.81
CA GLU A 154 1.09 -5.54 25.22
C GLU A 154 0.16 -4.58 24.45
N LEU A 155 -0.29 -4.96 23.25
CA LEU A 155 -1.28 -4.17 22.50
C LEU A 155 -2.68 -4.21 23.16
N LEU A 156 -2.95 -5.23 24.00
CA LEU A 156 -4.20 -5.31 24.76
C LEU A 156 -4.26 -4.24 25.86
N ASP A 157 -3.12 -3.84 26.43
CA ASP A 157 -3.04 -2.76 27.41
C ASP A 157 -3.40 -1.40 26.76
N GLU A 158 -3.31 -1.31 25.43
CA GLU A 158 -3.74 -0.15 24.63
C GLU A 158 -5.20 -0.24 24.18
N GLY A 159 -5.92 -1.30 24.56
CA GLY A 159 -7.29 -1.58 24.13
C GLY A 159 -7.39 -2.13 22.70
N LEU A 160 -6.28 -2.54 22.09
CA LEU A 160 -6.23 -3.06 20.72
C LEU A 160 -6.45 -4.58 20.73
N GLU A 161 -7.73 -4.96 20.69
CA GLU A 161 -8.17 -6.36 20.58
C GLU A 161 -7.78 -6.98 19.22
N PRO A 162 -7.62 -8.31 19.15
CA PRO A 162 -7.33 -9.00 17.90
C PRO A 162 -8.36 -8.69 16.81
N PHE A 163 -7.86 -8.71 15.57
CA PHE A 163 -8.66 -8.43 14.38
C PHE A 163 -8.20 -9.33 13.25
N GLU A 164 -9.16 -10.05 12.65
CA GLU A 164 -8.96 -10.84 11.44
C GLU A 164 -9.22 -9.95 10.23
N VAL A 165 -8.23 -9.83 9.35
CA VAL A 165 -8.34 -9.01 8.13
C VAL A 165 -9.16 -9.79 7.09
N PRO A 166 -10.33 -9.28 6.64
CA PRO A 166 -11.20 -10.05 5.75
C PRO A 166 -10.64 -10.22 4.33
N ASN A 167 -9.93 -9.20 3.81
CA ASN A 167 -9.38 -9.22 2.46
C ASN A 167 -7.92 -8.75 2.45
N LEU A 168 -7.07 -9.47 1.70
CA LEU A 168 -5.68 -9.06 1.43
C LEU A 168 -5.49 -8.91 -0.08
N TRP A 169 -4.98 -7.77 -0.52
CA TRP A 169 -4.72 -7.50 -1.94
C TRP A 169 -3.23 -7.19 -2.11
N LEU A 170 -2.52 -8.04 -2.85
CA LEU A 170 -1.12 -7.81 -3.18
C LEU A 170 -1.01 -7.22 -4.58
N ALA A 171 -0.39 -6.05 -4.71
CA ALA A 171 -0.24 -5.43 -6.02
C ALA A 171 0.76 -6.19 -6.89
N MET A 172 0.33 -6.57 -8.09
CA MET A 172 1.06 -7.48 -8.97
C MET A 172 0.91 -7.07 -10.44
N ASN A 173 1.88 -7.48 -11.26
CA ASN A 173 1.78 -7.34 -12.72
C ASN A 173 1.11 -8.55 -13.36
N ASP A 174 1.28 -9.73 -12.77
CA ASP A 174 0.62 -10.99 -13.10
C ASP A 174 -0.61 -11.18 -12.21
N ALA A 175 -1.51 -10.19 -12.27
CA ALA A 175 -2.69 -10.10 -11.45
C ALA A 175 -3.83 -11.03 -11.91
N ASP A 176 -4.69 -11.43 -10.97
CA ASP A 176 -5.97 -12.11 -11.25
C ASP A 176 -7.18 -11.21 -11.00
N THR A 177 -6.97 -10.06 -10.37
CA THR A 177 -7.98 -9.07 -10.04
C THR A 177 -7.55 -7.72 -10.58
N TYR A 178 -8.45 -7.03 -11.27
CA TYR A 178 -8.16 -5.76 -11.94
C TYR A 178 -9.19 -4.71 -11.53
N VAL A 179 -8.72 -3.51 -11.18
CA VAL A 179 -9.56 -2.35 -10.91
C VAL A 179 -9.45 -1.41 -12.10
N ASP A 180 -10.58 -1.04 -12.70
CA ASP A 180 -10.62 0.02 -13.70
C ASP A 180 -10.32 1.37 -13.02
N ILE A 181 -9.26 2.01 -13.49
CA ILE A 181 -8.79 3.33 -13.05
C ILE A 181 -8.85 4.36 -14.17
N THR A 182 -9.60 4.10 -15.25
CA THR A 182 -9.67 4.98 -16.42
C THR A 182 -10.12 6.40 -16.02
N GLU A 183 -11.08 6.51 -15.10
CA GLU A 183 -11.57 7.80 -14.59
C GLU A 183 -10.69 8.42 -13.49
N THR A 184 -9.77 7.66 -12.91
CA THR A 184 -8.96 8.08 -11.76
C THR A 184 -7.46 8.13 -12.04
N LEU A 185 -7.05 7.81 -13.27
CA LEU A 185 -5.65 7.88 -13.70
C LEU A 185 -5.08 9.29 -13.51
N ASP A 186 -5.83 10.33 -13.85
CA ASP A 186 -5.33 11.71 -13.71
C ASP A 186 -5.09 12.08 -12.24
N ALA A 187 -5.93 11.60 -11.31
CA ALA A 187 -5.69 11.77 -9.87
C ALA A 187 -4.45 11.00 -9.41
N LYS A 188 -4.25 9.76 -9.90
CA LYS A 188 -3.03 8.98 -9.66
C LYS A 188 -1.78 9.75 -10.10
N LEU A 189 -1.77 10.27 -11.32
CA LEU A 189 -0.63 11.01 -11.86
C LEU A 189 -0.41 12.35 -11.12
N ALA A 190 -1.49 13.05 -10.75
CA ALA A 190 -1.39 14.28 -9.96
C ALA A 190 -0.80 14.02 -8.57
N SER A 191 -1.21 12.94 -7.89
CA SER A 191 -0.65 12.57 -6.60
C SER A 191 0.84 12.22 -6.67
N LEU A 192 1.26 11.54 -7.75
CA LEU A 192 2.67 11.22 -7.99
C LEU A 192 3.53 12.48 -8.19
N ALA A 193 2.96 13.53 -8.78
CA ALA A 193 3.65 14.79 -9.01
C ALA A 193 3.94 15.57 -7.71
N GLU A 194 3.25 15.26 -6.60
CA GLU A 194 3.51 15.88 -5.29
C GLU A 194 4.85 15.43 -4.68
N HIS A 195 5.43 14.31 -5.14
CA HIS A 195 6.75 13.82 -4.73
C HIS A 195 7.89 14.49 -5.50
N ALA A 196 7.94 15.82 -5.43
CA ALA A 196 8.88 16.64 -6.21
C ALA A 196 10.36 16.27 -5.98
N SER A 197 10.72 15.87 -4.76
CA SER A 197 12.07 15.41 -4.42
C SER A 197 12.53 14.18 -5.21
N GLN A 198 11.58 13.38 -5.73
CA GLN A 198 11.85 12.14 -6.47
C GLN A 198 11.96 12.36 -8.00
N HIS A 199 11.85 13.60 -8.48
CA HIS A 199 11.97 13.94 -9.90
C HIS A 199 11.08 13.08 -10.81
N THR A 200 9.79 12.97 -10.47
CA THR A 200 8.83 12.01 -11.04
C THR A 200 8.39 12.29 -12.49
N GLU A 201 8.99 13.28 -13.18
CA GLU A 201 8.66 13.65 -14.57
C GLU A 201 8.76 12.46 -15.53
N GLY A 202 9.81 11.63 -15.39
CA GLY A 202 10.01 10.42 -16.20
C GLY A 202 9.12 9.24 -15.78
N ALA A 203 8.56 9.27 -14.57
CA ALA A 203 7.72 8.19 -14.04
C ALA A 203 6.29 8.23 -14.58
N THR A 204 5.81 9.40 -15.02
CA THR A 204 4.43 9.59 -15.49
C THR A 204 4.11 8.72 -16.71
N SER A 205 5.00 8.67 -17.70
CA SER A 205 4.80 7.82 -18.89
C SER A 205 4.82 6.35 -18.51
N PHE A 206 5.76 5.94 -17.66
CA PHE A 206 5.86 4.57 -17.15
C PHE A 206 4.59 4.12 -16.42
N VAL A 207 4.05 4.96 -15.54
CA VAL A 207 2.81 4.65 -14.78
C VAL A 207 1.61 4.52 -15.72
N ARG A 208 1.50 5.40 -16.71
CA ARG A 208 0.43 5.35 -17.72
C ARG A 208 0.53 4.11 -18.60
N GLU A 209 1.70 3.82 -19.15
CA GLU A 209 1.94 2.63 -19.99
C GLU A 209 1.65 1.35 -19.22
N ARG A 210 2.14 1.23 -17.98
CA ARG A 210 1.84 0.08 -17.11
C ARG A 210 0.33 -0.07 -16.85
N ALA A 211 -0.38 1.02 -16.61
CA ALA A 211 -1.82 0.96 -16.40
C ALA A 211 -2.57 0.54 -17.67
N GLU A 212 -2.11 0.95 -18.84
CA GLU A 212 -2.66 0.53 -20.14
C GLU A 212 -2.42 -0.95 -20.39
N GLU A 213 -1.21 -1.45 -20.12
CA GLU A 213 -0.87 -2.87 -20.22
C GLU A 213 -1.76 -3.74 -19.33
N LEU A 214 -1.97 -3.32 -18.07
CA LEU A 214 -2.87 -4.02 -17.14
C LEU A 214 -4.33 -3.91 -17.57
N GLY A 215 -4.74 -2.78 -18.15
CA GLY A 215 -6.06 -2.60 -18.74
C GLY A 215 -6.32 -3.63 -19.85
N ALA A 216 -5.36 -3.79 -20.76
CA ALA A 216 -5.42 -4.80 -21.82
C ALA A 216 -5.41 -6.24 -21.27
N GLN A 217 -4.57 -6.53 -20.28
CA GLN A 217 -4.45 -7.86 -19.66
C GLN A 217 -5.71 -8.29 -18.90
N SER A 218 -6.48 -7.34 -18.37
CA SER A 218 -7.72 -7.61 -17.64
C SER A 218 -8.78 -8.36 -18.48
N GLY A 219 -8.70 -8.31 -19.81
CA GLY A 219 -9.71 -8.85 -20.72
C GLY A 219 -11.10 -8.22 -20.58
N SER A 220 -11.21 -7.13 -19.81
CA SER A 220 -12.49 -6.53 -19.38
C SER A 220 -12.84 -5.26 -20.15
N GLY A 221 -12.02 -4.87 -21.14
CA GLY A 221 -12.22 -3.67 -21.94
C GLY A 221 -11.83 -2.37 -21.24
N TYR A 222 -11.14 -2.45 -20.10
CA TYR A 222 -10.61 -1.27 -19.40
C TYR A 222 -9.51 -0.61 -20.22
N THR A 223 -9.49 0.73 -20.24
CA THR A 223 -8.40 1.47 -20.89
C THR A 223 -7.18 1.47 -19.98
N PHE A 224 -7.38 1.76 -18.69
CA PHE A 224 -6.34 1.75 -17.67
C PHE A 224 -6.79 0.92 -16.48
N ALA A 225 -5.93 0.04 -15.98
CA ALA A 225 -6.22 -0.74 -14.79
C ALA A 225 -5.03 -0.83 -13.84
N GLU A 226 -5.34 -1.14 -12.58
CA GLU A 226 -4.36 -1.61 -11.59
C GLU A 226 -4.63 -3.08 -11.27
N GLY A 227 -3.56 -3.84 -11.10
CA GLY A 227 -3.59 -5.29 -10.97
C GLY A 227 -3.23 -5.74 -9.55
N PHE A 228 -4.00 -6.70 -9.04
CA PHE A 228 -3.83 -7.29 -7.73
C PHE A 228 -3.97 -8.81 -7.79
N LYS A 229 -3.28 -9.49 -6.87
CA LYS A 229 -3.69 -10.81 -6.38
C LYS A 229 -4.59 -10.59 -5.17
N ALA A 230 -5.86 -10.95 -5.30
CA ALA A 230 -6.84 -10.79 -4.22
C ALA A 230 -7.04 -12.09 -3.44
N PHE A 231 -7.06 -11.98 -2.12
CA PHE A 231 -7.43 -13.04 -1.20
C PHE A 231 -8.70 -12.62 -0.47
N HIS A 232 -9.69 -13.52 -0.42
CA HIS A 232 -10.87 -13.44 0.42
C HIS A 232 -10.66 -14.43 1.56
N LEU A 233 -10.42 -13.91 2.76
CA LEU A 233 -9.95 -14.68 3.91
C LEU A 233 -11.07 -15.00 4.90
N LEU A 234 -12.11 -14.17 4.92
CA LEU A 234 -13.35 -14.38 5.66
C LEU A 234 -14.52 -14.27 4.68
N ASP A 235 -15.47 -15.20 4.79
CA ASP A 235 -16.71 -15.14 4.04
C ASP A 235 -17.71 -14.22 4.77
N ASP A 236 -18.47 -13.42 4.01
CA ASP A 236 -19.52 -12.53 4.55
C ASP A 236 -20.74 -13.33 5.10
N ASP A 237 -20.71 -14.67 5.08
CA ASP A 237 -21.85 -15.58 5.31
C ASP A 237 -21.83 -16.31 6.69
N GLU A 238 -20.91 -16.02 7.61
CA GLU A 238 -20.87 -16.71 8.93
C GLU A 238 -21.89 -16.20 9.97
N ASP A 239 -22.86 -15.38 9.58
CA ASP A 239 -23.99 -14.94 10.46
C ASP A 239 -25.33 -15.67 10.16
N GLU A 240 -25.33 -16.74 9.35
CA GLU A 240 -26.44 -17.71 9.30
C GLU A 240 -25.99 -19.07 9.87
N ASP A 241 -26.42 -19.36 11.10
CA ASP A 241 -26.36 -20.64 11.82
C ASP A 241 -25.06 -21.00 12.59
N GLN A 242 -24.93 -20.48 13.82
CA GLN A 242 -24.49 -21.26 15.00
C GLN A 242 -25.29 -20.90 16.27
#